data_AF-A0A976PGI2-F1
#
_entry.id   AF-A0A976PGI2-F1
#
_cell.length_a   1.000
_cell.length_b   1.000
_cell.length_c   1.000
_cell.angle_alpha   90.00
_cell.angle_beta   90.00
_cell.angle_gamma   90.00
#
_symmetry.space_group_name_H-M   'P 1'
#
loop_
_entity.id
_entity.type
_entity.pdbx_description
1 polymer ?
#
loop_
_entity_poly.entity_id
_entity_poly.type
_entity_poly.pdbx_seq_one_letter_code
_entity_poly.pdbx_strand_id
1 'polypeptide(L)'
;MSFFYLKALHIIFVVTWFAGLFYIVRLFIYHREAMDKSEPEKKILIDQFSIMEKRLWYGITWPSAVLTLLFGPSLLPSFMPINKEYWLHAKLFLVFLLFLYHLQCGRIFKSLQNGETHWTSMKLRIWNEVATLFLVAIVFLVILKDMASMGYGILGLVIFSGVLMLGIRFYRKLRSS
;
A
#
# COMPACT_ATOMS: atom_id res chain seq x y z
N MET A 1 5.34 25.77 -17.15
CA MET A 1 3.92 25.54 -16.80
C MET A 1 3.53 24.06 -16.88
N SER A 2 3.66 23.37 -18.03
CA SER A 2 3.30 21.94 -18.18
C SER A 2 3.90 20.99 -17.12
N PHE A 3 5.17 21.16 -16.75
CA PHE A 3 5.83 20.32 -15.73
C PHE A 3 5.14 20.34 -14.36
N PHE A 4 4.72 21.52 -13.87
CA PHE A 4 4.09 21.63 -12.55
C PHE A 4 2.71 20.96 -12.53
N TYR A 5 1.95 21.05 -13.61
CA TYR A 5 0.67 20.34 -13.76
C TYR A 5 0.87 18.83 -13.80
N LEU A 6 1.83 18.33 -14.59
CA LEU A 6 2.16 16.90 -14.63
C LEU A 6 2.62 16.38 -13.27
N LYS A 7 3.44 17.16 -12.56
CA LYS A 7 3.90 16.82 -11.20
C LYS A 7 2.74 16.79 -10.21
N ALA A 8 1.84 17.76 -10.27
CA ALA A 8 0.65 17.78 -9.42
C ALA A 8 -0.25 16.56 -9.69
N LEU A 9 -0.55 16.27 -10.95
CA LEU A 9 -1.34 15.10 -11.35
C LEU A 9 -0.68 13.80 -10.88
N HIS A 10 0.62 13.64 -11.10
CA HIS A 10 1.36 12.48 -10.62
C HIS A 10 1.22 12.29 -9.10
N ILE A 11 1.40 13.36 -8.32
CA ILE A 11 1.27 13.29 -6.85
C ILE A 11 -0.16 12.93 -6.45
N ILE A 12 -1.19 13.52 -7.08
CA ILE A 12 -2.60 13.18 -6.81
C ILE A 12 -2.83 11.68 -7.03
N PHE A 13 -2.37 11.13 -8.16
CA PHE A 13 -2.57 9.71 -8.46
C PHE A 13 -1.75 8.78 -7.58
N VAL A 14 -0.56 9.20 -7.13
CA VAL A 14 0.21 8.46 -6.11
C VAL A 14 -0.57 8.39 -4.81
N VAL A 15 -1.12 9.51 -4.34
CA VAL A 15 -1.90 9.57 -3.10
C VAL A 15 -3.16 8.72 -3.20
N THR A 16 -3.92 8.82 -4.31
CA THR A 16 -5.13 7.99 -4.50
C THR A 16 -4.80 6.51 -4.63
N TRP A 17 -3.67 6.16 -5.26
CA TRP A 17 -3.21 4.79 -5.35
C TRP A 17 -2.85 4.20 -3.98
N PHE A 18 -2.06 4.92 -3.17
CA PHE A 18 -1.73 4.49 -1.81
C PHE A 18 -2.96 4.39 -0.91
N ALA A 19 -3.90 5.34 -1.00
CA ALA A 19 -5.17 5.27 -0.28
C ALA A 19 -5.94 3.99 -0.63
N GLY A 20 -6.00 3.63 -1.91
CA GLY A 20 -6.60 2.38 -2.37
C GLY A 20 -5.88 1.14 -1.83
N LEU A 21 -4.54 1.12 -1.86
CA LEU A 21 -3.73 0.01 -1.34
C LEU A 21 -3.88 -0.21 0.16
N PHE A 22 -3.94 0.86 0.97
CA PHE A 22 -4.19 0.71 2.41
C PHE A 22 -5.60 0.21 2.69
N TYR A 23 -6.58 0.71 1.95
CA TYR A 23 -7.96 0.36 2.23
C TYR A 23 -8.33 -1.04 1.75
N ILE A 24 -7.81 -1.49 0.60
CA ILE A 24 -8.13 -2.81 0.04
C ILE A 24 -7.61 -3.96 0.93
N VAL A 25 -6.39 -3.87 1.46
CA VAL A 25 -5.86 -4.93 2.33
C VAL A 25 -6.63 -5.00 3.63
N ARG A 26 -7.14 -3.87 4.12
CA ARG A 26 -8.04 -3.83 5.27
C ARG A 26 -9.36 -4.54 4.99
N LEU A 27 -9.93 -4.35 3.81
CA LEU A 27 -11.11 -5.11 3.38
C LEU A 27 -10.82 -6.61 3.32
N PHE A 28 -9.66 -7.01 2.78
CA PHE A 28 -9.25 -8.43 2.76
C PHE A 28 -9.22 -9.06 4.15
N ILE A 29 -8.75 -8.33 5.17
CA ILE A 29 -8.75 -8.81 6.56
C ILE A 29 -10.18 -9.07 7.03
N TYR A 30 -11.10 -8.11 6.83
CA TYR A 30 -12.49 -8.23 7.25
C TYR A 30 -13.25 -9.30 6.47
N HIS A 31 -12.99 -9.43 5.18
CA HIS A 31 -13.52 -10.50 4.35
C HIS A 31 -13.07 -11.86 4.90
N ARG A 32 -11.76 -12.03 5.16
CA ARG A 32 -11.24 -13.27 5.74
C ARG A 32 -11.84 -13.58 7.11
N GLU A 33 -12.00 -12.58 7.97
CA GLU A 33 -12.65 -12.74 9.29
C GLU A 33 -14.14 -13.09 9.15
N ALA A 34 -14.83 -12.58 8.13
CA ALA A 34 -16.22 -12.93 7.85
C ALA A 34 -16.39 -14.40 7.42
N MET A 35 -15.39 -15.01 6.77
CA MET A 35 -15.42 -16.43 6.39
C MET A 35 -15.49 -17.40 7.58
N ASP A 36 -15.04 -16.97 8.76
CA ASP A 36 -15.04 -17.76 10.01
C ASP A 36 -16.35 -17.60 10.81
N LYS A 37 -17.28 -16.75 10.38
CA LYS A 37 -18.59 -16.58 11.03
C LYS A 37 -19.56 -17.71 10.67
N SER A 38 -20.59 -17.90 11.50
CA SER A 38 -21.71 -18.80 11.21
C SER A 38 -22.69 -18.18 10.20
N GLU A 39 -23.45 -19.03 9.52
CA GLU A 39 -24.58 -18.58 8.71
C GLU A 39 -25.69 -17.99 9.60
N PRO A 40 -26.43 -16.94 9.15
CA PRO A 40 -26.39 -16.30 7.83
C PRO A 40 -25.40 -15.12 7.73
N GLU A 41 -24.74 -14.74 8.82
CA GLU A 41 -23.86 -13.56 8.87
C GLU A 41 -22.71 -13.65 7.87
N LYS A 42 -22.11 -14.84 7.76
CA LYS A 42 -21.02 -15.14 6.83
C LYS A 42 -21.36 -14.71 5.41
N LYS A 43 -22.47 -15.20 4.87
CA LYS A 43 -22.90 -14.91 3.50
C LYS A 43 -23.13 -13.42 3.29
N ILE A 44 -23.88 -12.77 4.20
CA ILE A 44 -24.20 -11.34 4.08
C ILE A 44 -22.92 -10.49 4.04
N LEU A 45 -21.97 -10.78 4.93
CA LEU A 45 -20.73 -10.00 5.01
C LEU A 45 -19.79 -10.26 3.83
N ILE A 46 -19.66 -11.51 3.38
CA ILE A 46 -18.84 -11.85 2.20
C ILE A 46 -19.39 -11.15 0.95
N ASP A 47 -20.71 -11.16 0.74
CA ASP A 47 -21.35 -10.51 -0.39
C ASP A 47 -21.08 -8.99 -0.37
N GLN A 48 -21.21 -8.35 0.80
CA GLN A 48 -20.94 -6.92 0.96
C GLN A 48 -19.45 -6.59 0.74
N PHE A 49 -18.53 -7.31 1.38
CA PHE A 49 -17.10 -7.06 1.24
C PHE A 49 -16.65 -7.28 -0.20
N SER A 50 -17.18 -8.28 -0.89
CA SER A 50 -16.86 -8.53 -2.30
C SER A 50 -17.24 -7.36 -3.21
N ILE A 51 -18.40 -6.75 -2.98
CA ILE A 51 -18.82 -5.55 -3.71
C ILE A 51 -17.89 -4.38 -3.41
N MET A 52 -17.56 -4.16 -2.14
CA MET A 52 -16.68 -3.05 -1.71
C MET A 52 -15.27 -3.20 -2.29
N GLU A 53 -14.69 -4.39 -2.21
CA GLU A 53 -13.37 -4.71 -2.76
C GLU A 53 -13.35 -4.50 -4.28
N LYS A 54 -14.34 -5.01 -5.01
CA LYS A 54 -14.42 -4.86 -6.47
C LYS A 54 -14.51 -3.40 -6.89
N ARG A 55 -15.37 -2.61 -6.22
CA ARG A 55 -15.55 -1.18 -6.50
C ARG A 55 -14.27 -0.39 -6.22
N LEU A 56 -13.61 -0.64 -5.10
CA LEU A 56 -12.36 0.02 -4.74
C LEU A 56 -11.21 -0.37 -5.69
N TRP A 57 -11.09 -1.66 -5.99
CA TRP A 57 -9.97 -2.20 -6.76
C TRP A 57 -10.01 -1.72 -8.21
N TYR A 58 -11.14 -1.87 -8.88
CA TYR A 58 -11.29 -1.48 -10.28
C TYR A 58 -11.70 -0.03 -10.49
N GLY A 59 -12.39 0.58 -9.52
CA GLY A 59 -12.85 1.97 -9.63
C GLY A 59 -11.78 3.00 -9.27
N ILE A 60 -10.93 2.71 -8.29
CA ILE A 60 -9.96 3.71 -7.78
C ILE A 60 -8.53 3.20 -7.91
N THR A 61 -8.25 2.00 -7.38
CA THR A 61 -6.87 1.55 -7.16
C THR A 61 -6.13 1.29 -8.48
N TRP A 62 -6.73 0.52 -9.39
CA TRP A 62 -6.15 0.24 -10.71
C TRP A 62 -6.03 1.49 -11.60
N PRO A 63 -7.09 2.31 -11.79
CA PRO A 63 -6.98 3.54 -12.57
C PRO A 63 -5.89 4.47 -12.04
N SER A 64 -5.79 4.63 -10.72
CA SER A 64 -4.76 5.46 -10.10
C SER A 64 -3.35 4.90 -10.32
N ALA A 65 -3.16 3.58 -10.25
CA ALA A 65 -1.88 2.93 -10.52
C ALA A 65 -1.43 3.16 -11.97
N VAL A 66 -2.34 2.99 -12.93
CA VAL A 66 -2.08 3.20 -14.36
C VAL A 66 -1.73 4.66 -14.63
N LEU A 67 -2.52 5.60 -14.11
CA LEU A 67 -2.25 7.03 -14.29
C LEU A 67 -0.93 7.45 -13.63
N THR A 68 -0.61 6.91 -12.45
CA THR A 68 0.71 7.10 -11.81
C THR A 68 1.85 6.62 -12.70
N LEU A 69 1.70 5.45 -13.34
CA LEU A 69 2.67 4.88 -14.27
C LEU A 69 2.80 5.65 -15.57
N LEU A 70 1.75 6.36 -16.01
CA LEU A 70 1.81 7.22 -17.19
C LEU A 70 2.48 8.57 -16.86
N PHE A 71 2.11 9.18 -15.73
CA PHE A 71 2.66 10.49 -15.34
C PHE A 71 4.07 10.43 -14.73
N GLY A 72 4.49 9.28 -14.18
CA GLY A 72 5.83 9.13 -13.62
C GLY A 72 6.94 9.28 -14.68
N PRO A 73 6.92 8.48 -15.76
CA PRO A 73 7.88 8.57 -16.86
C PRO A 73 7.83 9.89 -17.62
N SER A 74 6.65 10.54 -17.74
CA SER A 74 6.55 11.83 -18.41
C SER A 74 7.29 12.96 -17.68
N LEU A 75 7.63 12.76 -16.39
CA LEU A 75 8.46 13.68 -15.61
C LEU A 75 9.98 13.40 -15.75
N LEU A 76 10.39 12.22 -16.25
CA LEU A 76 11.81 11.84 -16.36
C LEU A 76 12.66 12.78 -17.24
N PRO A 77 12.16 13.33 -18.37
CA PRO A 77 12.97 14.24 -19.20
C PRO A 77 13.46 15.47 -18.43
N SER A 78 12.75 15.91 -17.39
CA SER A 78 13.14 17.05 -16.56
C SER A 78 14.29 16.75 -15.58
N PHE A 79 14.70 15.48 -15.45
CA PHE A 79 15.80 15.03 -14.58
C PHE A 79 17.00 14.49 -15.37
N MET A 80 17.08 14.80 -16.68
CA MET A 80 18.23 14.43 -17.50
C MET A 80 19.45 15.32 -17.20
N PRO A 81 20.68 14.75 -17.14
CA PRO A 81 21.03 13.35 -17.35
C PRO A 81 20.77 12.47 -16.11
N ILE A 82 19.96 11.43 -16.29
CA ILE A 82 19.53 10.48 -15.23
C ILE A 82 20.71 9.81 -14.53
N ASN A 83 21.83 9.61 -15.24
CA ASN A 83 23.01 8.90 -14.75
C ASN A 83 23.69 9.56 -13.54
N LYS A 84 23.40 10.85 -13.27
CA LYS A 84 23.93 11.56 -12.10
C LYS A 84 23.01 11.48 -10.87
N GLU A 85 21.82 10.91 -11.01
CA GLU A 85 20.77 10.90 -10.00
C GLU A 85 20.55 9.49 -9.43
N TYR A 86 21.43 9.05 -8.52
CA TYR A 86 21.34 7.72 -7.90
C TYR A 86 20.01 7.48 -7.14
N TRP A 87 19.45 8.52 -6.52
CA TRP A 87 18.16 8.43 -5.83
C TRP A 87 17.01 8.12 -6.80
N LEU A 88 17.10 8.55 -8.06
CA LEU A 88 16.08 8.29 -9.07
C LEU A 88 16.04 6.81 -9.45
N HIS A 89 17.20 6.16 -9.56
CA HIS A 89 17.30 4.72 -9.79
C HIS A 89 16.69 3.91 -8.64
N ALA A 90 17.01 4.28 -7.39
CA ALA A 90 16.39 3.67 -6.21
C ALA A 90 14.88 3.87 -6.18
N LYS A 91 14.40 5.07 -6.55
CA LYS A 91 12.97 5.37 -6.60
C LYS A 91 12.28 4.47 -7.63
N LEU A 92 12.83 4.34 -8.83
CA LEU A 92 12.27 3.49 -9.87
C LEU A 92 12.25 2.02 -9.45
N PHE A 93 13.30 1.55 -8.77
CA PHE A 93 13.33 0.21 -8.20
C PHE A 93 12.24 -0.01 -7.13
N LEU A 94 12.06 0.94 -6.20
CA LEU A 94 10.97 0.87 -5.20
C LEU A 94 9.59 0.90 -5.84
N VAL A 95 9.37 1.73 -6.86
CA VAL A 95 8.10 1.78 -7.59
C VAL A 95 7.84 0.46 -8.31
N PHE A 96 8.86 -0.16 -8.90
CA PHE A 96 8.75 -1.49 -9.49
C PHE A 96 8.33 -2.54 -8.45
N LEU A 97 8.95 -2.55 -7.26
CA LEU A 97 8.56 -3.44 -6.16
C LEU A 97 7.13 -3.16 -5.67
N LEU A 98 6.71 -1.89 -5.62
CA LEU A 98 5.34 -1.49 -5.28
C LEU A 98 4.33 -2.00 -6.31
N PHE A 99 4.68 -2.05 -7.60
CA PHE A 99 3.86 -2.67 -8.63
C PHE A 99 3.74 -4.18 -8.45
N LEU A 100 4.83 -4.87 -8.10
CA LEU A 100 4.76 -6.30 -7.75
C LEU A 100 3.85 -6.54 -6.55
N TYR A 101 3.94 -5.69 -5.52
CA TYR A 101 3.03 -5.70 -4.38
C TYR A 101 1.57 -5.50 -4.81
N HIS A 102 1.29 -4.50 -5.67
CA HIS A 102 -0.06 -4.25 -6.20
C HIS A 102 -0.61 -5.47 -6.97
N LEU A 103 0.20 -6.10 -7.81
CA LEU A 103 -0.21 -7.32 -8.52
C LEU A 103 -0.49 -8.48 -7.58
N GLN A 104 0.32 -8.63 -6.53
CA GLN A 104 0.09 -9.63 -5.49
C GLN A 104 -1.21 -9.37 -4.73
N CYS A 105 -1.55 -8.11 -4.40
CA CYS A 105 -2.87 -7.74 -3.88
C CYS A 105 -4.00 -8.12 -4.85
N GLY A 106 -3.78 -7.99 -6.16
CA GLY A 106 -4.72 -8.45 -7.18
C GLY A 106 -4.94 -9.96 -7.19
N ARG A 107 -3.91 -10.75 -6.85
CA ARG A 107 -4.05 -12.21 -6.66
C ARG A 107 -4.83 -12.54 -5.39
N ILE A 108 -4.54 -11.86 -4.29
CA ILE A 108 -5.28 -12.01 -3.02
C ILE A 108 -6.76 -11.68 -3.22
N PHE A 109 -7.06 -10.57 -3.90
CA PHE A 109 -8.43 -10.20 -4.27
C PHE A 109 -9.15 -11.34 -5.00
N LYS A 110 -8.56 -11.87 -6.09
CA LYS A 110 -9.17 -12.97 -6.85
C LYS A 110 -9.38 -14.23 -5.99
N SER A 111 -8.41 -14.58 -5.16
CA SER A 111 -8.48 -15.73 -4.24
C SER A 111 -9.65 -15.59 -3.25
N LEU A 112 -9.81 -14.41 -2.64
CA LEU A 112 -10.92 -14.13 -1.72
C LEU A 112 -12.28 -14.14 -2.42
N GLN A 113 -12.36 -13.59 -3.64
CA GLN A 113 -13.59 -13.65 -4.45
C GLN A 113 -13.99 -15.09 -4.82
N ASN A 114 -13.02 -16.00 -4.93
CA ASN A 114 -13.27 -17.42 -5.17
C ASN A 114 -13.58 -18.22 -3.88
N GLY A 115 -13.59 -17.56 -2.71
CA GLY A 115 -13.80 -18.23 -1.42
C GLY A 115 -12.61 -19.04 -0.92
N GLU A 116 -11.41 -18.83 -1.47
CA GLU A 116 -10.20 -19.53 -1.07
C GLU A 116 -9.63 -18.96 0.25
N THR A 117 -9.12 -19.83 1.13
CA THR A 117 -8.67 -19.47 2.49
C THR A 117 -7.16 -19.56 2.69
N HIS A 118 -6.37 -19.39 1.64
CA HIS A 118 -4.90 -19.47 1.72
C HIS A 118 -4.26 -18.40 2.62
N TRP A 119 -4.94 -17.27 2.80
CA TRP A 119 -4.47 -16.14 3.60
C TRP A 119 -5.17 -16.10 4.95
N THR A 120 -4.39 -16.01 6.03
CA THR A 120 -4.91 -15.79 7.39
C THR A 120 -5.00 -14.29 7.69
N SER A 121 -5.91 -13.89 8.57
CA SER A 121 -6.07 -12.48 8.99
C SER A 121 -4.77 -11.85 9.53
N MET A 122 -3.92 -12.62 10.23
CA MET A 122 -2.63 -12.13 10.70
C MET A 122 -1.64 -11.87 9.56
N LYS A 123 -1.52 -12.79 8.60
CA LYS A 123 -0.70 -12.59 7.38
C LYS A 123 -1.14 -11.36 6.60
N LEU A 124 -2.45 -11.12 6.47
CA LEU A 124 -3.00 -9.94 5.79
C LEU A 124 -2.73 -8.64 6.56
N ARG A 125 -2.74 -8.67 7.90
CA ARG A 125 -2.31 -7.52 8.72
C ARG A 125 -0.84 -7.18 8.51
N ILE A 126 0.03 -8.19 8.50
CA ILE A 126 1.46 -7.98 8.17
C ILE A 126 1.60 -7.43 6.75
N TRP A 127 0.83 -7.96 5.80
CA TRP A 127 0.81 -7.50 4.42
C TRP A 127 0.40 -6.02 4.31
N ASN A 128 -0.55 -5.57 5.12
CA ASN A 128 -0.94 -4.15 5.18
C ASN A 128 0.24 -3.24 5.58
N GLU A 129 1.06 -3.66 6.55
CA GLU A 129 2.23 -2.89 6.98
C GLU A 129 3.31 -2.76 5.89
N VAL A 130 3.38 -3.72 4.96
CA VAL A 130 4.29 -3.65 3.81
C VAL A 130 3.96 -2.45 2.92
N ALA A 131 2.68 -2.10 2.72
CA ALA A 131 2.31 -0.88 2.00
C ALA A 131 2.81 0.38 2.71
N THR A 132 2.78 0.40 4.04
CA THR A 132 3.26 1.54 4.84
C THR A 132 4.77 1.71 4.71
N LEU A 133 5.50 0.59 4.72
CA LEU A 133 6.94 0.57 4.49
C LEU A 133 7.31 1.16 3.13
N PHE A 134 6.59 0.79 2.06
CA PHE A 134 6.81 1.38 0.73
C PHE A 134 6.54 2.89 0.72
N LEU A 135 5.43 3.34 1.32
CA LEU A 135 5.10 4.77 1.37
C LEU A 135 6.25 5.56 2.01
N VAL A 136 6.70 5.14 3.18
CA VAL A 136 7.73 5.86 3.92
C VAL A 136 9.09 5.79 3.23
N ALA A 137 9.49 4.62 2.72
CA ALA A 137 10.73 4.50 1.96
C ALA A 137 10.73 5.44 0.73
N ILE A 138 9.63 5.47 -0.04
CA ILE A 138 9.51 6.31 -1.24
C ILE A 138 9.48 7.79 -0.89
N VAL A 139 8.73 8.21 0.14
CA VAL A 139 8.64 9.63 0.53
C VAL A 139 9.99 10.13 1.05
N PHE A 140 10.65 9.40 1.95
CA PHE A 140 11.97 9.80 2.46
C PHE A 140 13.00 9.89 1.33
N LEU A 141 13.02 8.91 0.43
CA LEU A 141 13.92 8.92 -0.72
C LEU A 141 13.68 10.13 -1.64
N VAL A 142 12.41 10.51 -1.88
CA VAL A 142 12.07 11.64 -2.74
C VAL A 142 12.40 12.99 -2.11
N ILE A 143 12.19 13.14 -0.80
CA ILE A 143 12.39 14.41 -0.10
C ILE A 143 13.87 14.66 0.19
N LEU A 144 14.56 13.65 0.71
CA LEU A 144 15.94 13.80 1.17
C LEU A 144 16.95 13.54 0.06
N LYS A 145 16.54 12.87 -1.03
CA LYS A 145 17.36 12.54 -2.21
C LYS A 145 18.70 11.86 -1.87
N ASP A 146 18.76 11.23 -0.69
CA ASP A 146 19.94 10.55 -0.17
C ASP A 146 19.58 9.11 0.23
N MET A 147 20.41 8.15 -0.17
CA MET A 147 20.18 6.74 0.11
C MET A 147 20.37 6.40 1.59
N ALA A 148 21.31 7.06 2.29
CA ALA A 148 21.50 6.83 3.73
C ALA A 148 20.28 7.30 4.53
N SER A 149 19.70 8.43 4.13
CA SER A 149 18.46 8.96 4.69
C SER A 149 17.22 8.06 4.51
N MET A 150 17.16 7.26 3.43
CA MET A 150 16.14 6.21 3.26
C MET A 150 16.29 5.11 4.32
N GLY A 151 17.52 4.71 4.63
CA GLY A 151 17.82 3.76 5.71
C GLY A 151 17.34 4.27 7.06
N TYR A 152 17.60 5.54 7.38
CA TYR A 152 17.09 6.18 8.60
C TYR A 152 15.55 6.30 8.61
N GLY A 153 14.91 6.54 7.47
CA GLY A 153 13.44 6.57 7.35
C GLY A 153 12.80 5.20 7.61
N ILE A 154 13.37 4.13 7.04
CA ILE A 154 12.93 2.75 7.28
C ILE A 154 13.18 2.36 8.74
N LEU A 155 14.35 2.66 9.29
CA LEU A 155 14.68 2.42 10.69
C LEU A 155 13.71 3.17 11.62
N GLY A 156 13.42 4.43 11.30
CA GLY A 156 12.46 5.26 12.02
C GLY A 156 11.06 4.67 12.01
N LEU A 157 10.61 4.09 10.87
CA LEU A 157 9.32 3.42 10.80
C LEU A 157 9.30 2.11 11.60
N VAL A 158 10.36 1.30 11.52
CA VAL A 158 10.46 0.06 12.30
C VAL A 158 10.43 0.36 13.79
N ILE A 159 11.15 1.39 14.24
CA ILE A 159 11.11 1.88 15.62
C ILE A 159 9.69 2.36 15.97
N PHE A 160 9.08 3.19 15.13
CA PHE A 160 7.74 3.74 15.36
C PHE A 160 6.66 2.64 15.44
N SER A 161 6.65 1.70 14.51
CA SER A 161 5.74 0.54 14.51
C SER A 161 5.99 -0.37 15.72
N GLY A 162 7.25 -0.55 16.12
CA GLY A 162 7.63 -1.26 17.35
C GLY A 162 7.06 -0.57 18.60
N VAL A 163 7.19 0.75 18.70
CA VAL A 163 6.64 1.56 19.81
C VAL A 163 5.12 1.48 19.84
N LEU A 164 4.44 1.58 18.69
CA LEU A 164 2.99 1.42 18.59
C LEU A 164 2.54 0.03 19.07
N MET A 165 3.22 -1.03 18.63
CA MET A 165 2.93 -2.40 19.07
C MET A 165 3.15 -2.59 20.57
N LEU A 166 4.23 -2.03 21.12
CA LEU A 166 4.49 -2.03 22.57
C LEU A 166 3.41 -1.27 23.33
N GLY A 167 3.01 -0.09 22.85
CA GLY A 167 1.92 0.70 23.42
C GLY A 167 0.59 -0.05 23.43
N ILE A 168 0.24 -0.74 22.35
CA ILE A 168 -0.96 -1.58 22.28
C ILE A 168 -0.87 -2.77 23.26
N ARG A 169 0.30 -3.42 23.35
CA ARG A 169 0.52 -4.51 24.33
C ARG A 169 0.38 -4.02 25.77
N PHE A 170 0.93 -2.85 26.07
CA PHE A 170 0.87 -2.25 27.40
C PHE A 170 -0.56 -1.80 27.76
N TYR A 171 -1.27 -1.17 26.81
CA TYR A 171 -2.67 -0.81 26.97
C TYR A 171 -3.56 -2.05 27.20
N ARG A 172 -3.34 -3.15 26.45
CA ARG A 172 -4.05 -4.41 26.69
C ARG A 172 -3.78 -4.97 28.08
N LYS A 173 -2.52 -4.93 28.54
CA LYS A 173 -2.14 -5.39 29.88
C LYS A 173 -2.81 -4.59 31.00
N LEU A 174 -2.90 -3.26 30.85
CA LEU A 174 -3.59 -2.37 31.80
C LEU A 174 -5.10 -2.56 31.85
N ARG A 175 -5.73 -2.94 30.73
CA ARG A 175 -7.17 -3.20 30.67
C ARG A 175 -7.56 -4.59 31.17
N SER A 176 -6.61 -5.53 31.24
CA SER A 176 -6.81 -6.90 31.74
C SER A 176 -6.42 -7.10 33.21
N SER A 177 -5.91 -6.06 33.88
CA SER A 177 -5.73 -5.99 35.35
C SER A 177 -6.80 -5.11 35.96
#